data_AF-A0A970RAT0-F1
#
_entry.id   AF-A0A970RAT0-F1
#
_cell.length_a   1.000
_cell.length_b   1.000
_cell.length_c   1.000
_cell.angle_alpha   90.00
_cell.angle_beta   90.00
_cell.angle_gamma   90.00
#
_symmetry.space_group_name_H-M   'P 1'
#
loop_
_entity.id
_entity.type
_entity.pdbx_description
1 polymer ?
#
loop_
_entity_poly.entity_id
_entity_poly.type
_entity_poly.pdbx_seq_one_letter_code
_entity_poly.pdbx_strand_id
1 'polypeptide(L)'
;GGIGALSGNGLYVDHDKIYDYNTPFKFTGLLEGDVTPEAGTVLLKVGEEWVDPDSITPLTFQGQYGELNISADGTYSYSVATSADPAWKPPYGAVESFRLVTLDAEGKAAVETLNIKVATHTAVNDFNDVSVAEQNTVTTIKYDERDKAGNYGDSYSKEFEVAEHSAAAPVTIKATASSANIALAPNVIITYTLLNTTTGENFIKTVEGTKESATLNKSLVDLPAGQYELTVTTNKGNLQSIYFESTVIHSEKYTPTAINPVTGALLQGAGNDQGTQNIAELKVGTQTVFVSDPNKGAESIKIEGLYGTLIVDKNGDYSYLPNGEKFGIETFAYETTSVIGIKEAATLEINVGQAITASEHADIAVSSAADDVFTMGDGADTVSFENLGGLLEGGNGNNGLDEWTDYDSSQGDVIDLTELLDGEQTEVNLDGYLKYADGKLQVDRNGGGDEFEDLLVVADAADTSVLIIWGDIEDPLYNLLTSELLIG
;
A
#
# COMPACT_ATOMS: atom_id res chain seq x y z
N GLY A 1 -1.21 -69.96 0.64
CA GLY A 1 -2.40 -69.43 -0.02
C GLY A 1 -3.12 -68.57 0.98
N GLY A 2 -2.93 -67.26 0.88
CA GLY A 2 -3.63 -66.27 1.69
C GLY A 2 -3.93 -65.13 0.75
N ILE A 3 -5.21 -64.98 0.42
CA ILE A 3 -5.73 -63.91 -0.41
C ILE A 3 -5.59 -62.62 0.40
N GLY A 4 -4.72 -61.72 -0.06
CA GLY A 4 -4.58 -60.38 0.49
C GLY A 4 -5.81 -59.56 0.13
N ALA A 5 -6.48 -59.06 1.16
CA ALA A 5 -7.52 -58.06 1.03
C ALA A 5 -6.91 -56.76 0.45
N LEU A 6 -7.35 -56.35 -0.74
CA LEU A 6 -7.25 -54.98 -1.20
C LEU A 6 -8.39 -54.19 -0.57
N SER A 7 -8.14 -53.60 0.60
CA SER A 7 -8.99 -52.56 1.18
C SER A 7 -8.32 -51.21 0.95
N GLY A 8 -9.00 -50.31 0.23
CA GLY A 8 -8.53 -48.93 0.10
C GLY A 8 -9.16 -48.11 -1.02
N ASN A 9 -10.44 -48.30 -1.35
CA ASN A 9 -11.17 -47.26 -2.09
C ASN A 9 -11.65 -46.22 -1.09
N GLY A 10 -10.81 -45.24 -0.79
CA GLY A 10 -11.21 -44.05 -0.05
C GLY A 10 -11.85 -43.05 -1.01
N LEU A 11 -13.10 -42.69 -0.77
CA LEU A 11 -13.68 -41.43 -1.25
C LEU A 11 -13.03 -40.32 -0.42
N TYR A 12 -12.26 -39.45 -1.05
CA TYR A 12 -11.70 -38.27 -0.41
C TYR A 12 -12.63 -37.10 -0.70
N VAL A 13 -13.16 -36.46 0.34
CA VAL A 13 -13.82 -35.15 0.24
C VAL A 13 -12.71 -34.14 0.47
N ASP A 14 -12.17 -33.60 -0.61
CA ASP A 14 -10.99 -32.74 -0.60
C ASP A 14 -11.37 -31.29 -0.88
N HIS A 15 -12.19 -30.73 0.02
CA HIS A 15 -12.73 -29.35 0.04
C HIS A 15 -14.15 -29.18 -0.53
N ASP A 16 -15.00 -28.49 0.24
CA ASP A 16 -16.18 -27.79 -0.29
C ASP A 16 -15.66 -26.59 -1.11
N LYS A 17 -15.42 -26.77 -2.40
CA LYS A 17 -15.10 -25.64 -3.30
C LYS A 17 -16.42 -24.94 -3.65
N ILE A 18 -16.71 -23.82 -2.98
CA ILE A 18 -17.86 -22.97 -3.32
C ILE A 18 -17.43 -22.11 -4.49
N TYR A 19 -17.86 -22.51 -5.68
CA TYR A 19 -17.71 -21.66 -6.86
C TYR A 19 -18.90 -20.71 -6.95
N ASP A 20 -18.64 -19.42 -6.78
CA ASP A 20 -19.63 -18.35 -6.98
C ASP A 20 -19.63 -17.94 -8.47
N TYR A 21 -20.38 -18.66 -9.29
CA TYR A 21 -20.46 -18.42 -10.74
C TYR A 21 -21.44 -17.27 -11.07
N ASN A 22 -21.04 -16.04 -10.73
CA ASN A 22 -21.81 -14.79 -10.89
C ASN A 22 -21.74 -14.15 -12.29
N THR A 23 -21.73 -14.91 -13.39
CA THR A 23 -21.88 -14.33 -14.74
C THR A 23 -23.22 -14.69 -15.42
N PRO A 24 -24.39 -14.40 -14.82
CA PRO A 24 -25.65 -14.53 -15.55
C PRO A 24 -25.67 -13.53 -16.70
N PHE A 25 -25.53 -14.02 -17.93
CA PHE A 25 -25.57 -13.17 -19.14
C PHE A 25 -26.92 -12.44 -19.30
N LYS A 26 -27.98 -12.92 -18.62
CA LYS A 26 -29.31 -12.29 -18.53
C LYS A 26 -30.03 -12.70 -17.25
N PHE A 27 -30.60 -11.74 -16.51
CA PHE A 27 -31.64 -12.00 -15.49
C PHE A 27 -32.99 -12.41 -16.12
N THR A 28 -32.97 -13.38 -17.04
CA THR A 28 -34.16 -13.99 -17.65
C THR A 28 -34.49 -15.35 -17.03
N GLY A 29 -33.87 -15.68 -15.90
CA GLY A 29 -34.01 -17.00 -15.25
C GLY A 29 -33.18 -18.08 -15.91
N LEU A 30 -32.10 -17.73 -16.64
CA LEU A 30 -31.12 -18.66 -17.21
C LEU A 30 -29.74 -18.29 -16.67
N LEU A 31 -29.05 -19.26 -16.08
CA LEU A 31 -27.66 -19.19 -15.64
C LEU A 31 -26.84 -20.18 -16.45
N GLU A 32 -25.60 -19.85 -16.81
CA GLU A 32 -24.65 -20.76 -17.48
C GLU A 32 -23.34 -20.78 -16.68
N GLY A 33 -22.60 -21.89 -16.72
CA GLY A 33 -21.33 -22.04 -16.01
C GLY A 33 -20.62 -23.34 -16.36
N ASP A 34 -19.54 -23.64 -15.63
CA ASP A 34 -18.73 -24.85 -15.79
C ASP A 34 -18.26 -25.33 -14.40
N VAL A 35 -18.51 -26.59 -14.05
CA VAL A 35 -18.11 -27.19 -12.76
C VAL A 35 -16.77 -27.91 -12.81
N THR A 36 -16.14 -28.03 -13.99
CA THR A 36 -14.81 -28.62 -14.17
C THR A 36 -13.87 -27.67 -14.92
N PRO A 37 -13.61 -26.46 -14.41
CA PRO A 37 -12.78 -25.47 -15.10
C PRO A 37 -11.30 -25.90 -15.20
N GLU A 38 -10.87 -26.85 -14.37
CA GLU A 38 -9.52 -27.40 -14.40
C GLU A 38 -9.36 -28.38 -15.56
N ALA A 39 -8.33 -28.15 -16.39
CA ALA A 39 -8.11 -28.94 -17.59
C ALA A 39 -7.87 -30.42 -17.26
N GLY A 40 -8.70 -31.30 -17.82
CA GLY A 40 -8.62 -32.75 -17.63
C GLY A 40 -9.55 -33.29 -16.54
N THR A 41 -10.25 -32.43 -15.81
CA THR A 41 -11.30 -32.82 -14.87
C THR A 41 -12.60 -33.10 -15.62
N VAL A 42 -13.33 -34.15 -15.22
CA VAL A 42 -14.62 -34.55 -15.81
C VAL A 42 -15.69 -34.79 -14.74
N LEU A 43 -16.96 -34.61 -15.12
CA LEU A 43 -18.10 -34.89 -14.26
C LEU A 43 -18.49 -36.37 -14.33
N LEU A 44 -18.52 -37.06 -13.18
CA LEU A 44 -18.96 -38.45 -13.06
C LEU A 44 -20.41 -38.60 -12.62
N LYS A 45 -20.90 -37.71 -11.74
CA LYS A 45 -22.26 -37.81 -11.18
C LYS A 45 -22.88 -36.48 -10.87
N VAL A 46 -24.21 -36.45 -10.94
CA VAL A 46 -25.07 -35.43 -10.35
C VAL A 46 -26.08 -36.12 -9.45
N GLY A 47 -26.10 -35.77 -8.16
CA GLY A 47 -26.82 -36.51 -7.14
C GLY A 47 -26.35 -37.96 -7.08
N GLU A 48 -27.25 -38.88 -7.36
CA GLU A 48 -26.99 -40.33 -7.40
C GLU A 48 -26.89 -40.88 -8.84
N GLU A 49 -27.10 -40.04 -9.85
CA GLU A 49 -27.11 -40.44 -11.27
C GLU A 49 -25.74 -40.31 -11.90
N TRP A 50 -25.38 -41.29 -12.75
CA TRP A 50 -24.12 -41.31 -13.48
C TRP A 50 -24.19 -40.45 -14.74
N VAL A 51 -23.13 -39.68 -14.97
CA VAL A 51 -22.86 -38.97 -16.21
C VAL A 51 -21.86 -39.81 -17.01
N ASP A 52 -22.17 -40.10 -18.27
CA ASP A 52 -21.24 -40.78 -19.17
C ASP A 52 -20.15 -39.80 -19.61
N PRO A 53 -18.87 -39.99 -19.23
CA PRO A 53 -17.80 -39.05 -19.53
C PRO A 53 -17.55 -38.86 -21.03
N ASP A 54 -17.98 -39.81 -21.87
CA ASP A 54 -17.84 -39.73 -23.33
C ASP A 54 -19.08 -39.09 -24.01
N SER A 55 -20.12 -38.74 -23.25
CA SER A 55 -21.35 -38.16 -23.79
C SER A 55 -21.17 -36.67 -24.13
N ILE A 56 -21.43 -36.34 -25.39
CA ILE A 56 -21.54 -34.95 -25.87
C ILE A 56 -22.94 -34.35 -25.67
N THR A 57 -23.89 -35.13 -25.12
CA THR A 57 -25.26 -34.66 -24.89
C THR A 57 -25.43 -34.28 -23.43
N PRO A 58 -25.83 -33.04 -23.14
CA PRO A 58 -26.16 -32.60 -21.78
C PRO A 58 -27.29 -33.44 -21.15
N LEU A 59 -27.21 -33.68 -19.85
CA LEU A 59 -28.21 -34.35 -19.03
C LEU A 59 -29.04 -33.34 -18.24
N THR A 60 -30.32 -33.65 -18.05
CA THR A 60 -31.28 -32.75 -17.40
C THR A 60 -31.70 -33.26 -16.02
N PHE A 61 -31.56 -32.43 -15.00
CA PHE A 61 -31.91 -32.69 -13.61
C PHE A 61 -32.92 -31.67 -13.10
N GLN A 62 -34.07 -32.14 -12.61
CA GLN A 62 -35.09 -31.28 -12.02
C GLN A 62 -34.74 -30.95 -10.57
N GLY A 63 -34.53 -29.66 -10.29
CA GLY A 63 -34.41 -29.10 -8.95
C GLY A 63 -35.76 -28.67 -8.36
N GLN A 64 -35.74 -28.09 -7.16
CA GLN A 64 -36.92 -27.56 -6.49
C GLN A 64 -37.43 -26.25 -7.12
N TYR A 65 -36.52 -25.42 -7.60
CA TYR A 65 -36.75 -24.07 -8.10
C TYR A 65 -36.49 -23.93 -9.61
N GLY A 66 -35.98 -24.97 -10.26
CA GLY A 66 -35.62 -24.93 -11.68
C GLY A 66 -35.04 -26.23 -12.22
N GLU A 67 -34.49 -26.17 -13.41
CA GLU A 67 -33.95 -27.30 -14.17
C GLU A 67 -32.46 -27.06 -14.46
N LEU A 68 -31.59 -27.99 -14.05
CA LEU A 68 -30.17 -28.01 -14.39
C LEU A 68 -29.96 -28.87 -15.63
N ASN A 69 -29.24 -28.36 -16.62
CA ASN A 69 -28.86 -29.06 -17.82
C ASN A 69 -27.33 -29.03 -17.95
N ILE A 70 -26.65 -30.17 -17.78
CA ILE A 70 -25.20 -30.26 -17.53
C ILE A 70 -24.54 -31.36 -18.36
N SER A 71 -23.39 -31.04 -18.94
CA SER A 71 -22.56 -31.91 -19.77
C SER A 71 -21.49 -32.65 -18.95
N ALA A 72 -20.89 -33.68 -19.55
CA ALA A 72 -19.78 -34.42 -18.96
C ALA A 72 -18.50 -33.57 -18.79
N ASP A 73 -18.32 -32.54 -19.63
CA ASP A 73 -17.23 -31.57 -19.55
C ASP A 73 -17.48 -30.47 -18.50
N GLY A 74 -18.49 -30.64 -17.65
CA GLY A 74 -18.84 -29.71 -16.57
C GLY A 74 -19.64 -28.49 -17.01
N THR A 75 -19.74 -28.20 -18.31
CA THR A 75 -20.53 -27.07 -18.79
C THR A 75 -22.01 -27.28 -18.47
N TYR A 76 -22.68 -26.25 -17.93
CA TYR A 76 -24.08 -26.33 -17.55
C TYR A 76 -24.87 -25.08 -17.86
N SER A 77 -26.18 -25.26 -17.94
CA SER A 77 -27.17 -24.19 -17.88
C SER A 77 -28.23 -24.53 -16.82
N TYR A 78 -28.78 -23.53 -16.14
CA TYR A 78 -29.87 -23.69 -15.19
C TYR A 78 -31.00 -22.74 -15.52
N SER A 79 -32.21 -23.26 -15.64
CA SER A 79 -33.42 -22.48 -15.91
C SER A 79 -34.35 -22.46 -14.70
N VAL A 80 -34.68 -21.27 -14.18
CA VAL A 80 -35.66 -21.11 -13.09
C VAL A 80 -37.04 -21.53 -13.58
N ALA A 81 -37.72 -22.37 -12.78
CA ALA A 81 -39.08 -22.81 -13.08
C ALA A 81 -40.02 -21.59 -13.14
N THR A 82 -40.95 -21.58 -14.09
CA THR A 82 -41.97 -20.53 -14.22
C THR A 82 -43.37 -21.15 -14.20
N SER A 83 -44.37 -20.38 -13.74
CA SER A 83 -45.77 -20.81 -13.72
C SER A 83 -46.68 -19.72 -14.26
N ALA A 84 -47.71 -20.13 -14.99
CA ALA A 84 -48.79 -19.24 -15.45
C ALA A 84 -49.83 -18.94 -14.34
N ASP A 85 -49.71 -19.57 -13.17
CA ASP A 85 -50.57 -19.29 -12.01
C ASP A 85 -50.35 -17.84 -11.52
N PRO A 86 -51.38 -16.98 -11.48
CA PRO A 86 -51.27 -15.62 -10.95
C PRO A 86 -50.83 -15.54 -9.48
N ALA A 87 -50.97 -16.62 -8.71
CA ALA A 87 -50.51 -16.71 -7.33
C ALA A 87 -49.05 -17.16 -7.19
N TRP A 88 -48.42 -17.67 -8.26
CA TRP A 88 -47.03 -18.08 -8.23
C TRP A 88 -46.12 -16.87 -8.05
N LYS A 89 -45.13 -17.03 -7.18
CA LYS A 89 -44.09 -16.03 -6.94
C LYS A 89 -42.75 -16.67 -7.31
N PRO A 90 -41.91 -16.00 -8.10
CA PRO A 90 -40.56 -16.47 -8.32
C PRO A 90 -39.85 -16.68 -6.97
N PRO A 91 -39.04 -17.74 -6.83
CA PRO A 91 -38.37 -18.08 -5.57
C PRO A 91 -37.14 -17.20 -5.32
N TYR A 92 -37.27 -15.87 -5.45
CA TYR A 92 -36.16 -14.94 -5.26
C TYR A 92 -35.55 -15.06 -3.85
N GLY A 93 -34.23 -15.12 -3.78
CA GLY A 93 -33.44 -15.36 -2.57
C GLY A 93 -33.27 -16.85 -2.21
N ALA A 94 -33.93 -17.78 -2.92
CA ALA A 94 -33.73 -19.20 -2.69
C ALA A 94 -32.40 -19.69 -3.28
N VAL A 95 -31.79 -20.68 -2.62
CA VAL A 95 -30.61 -21.39 -3.11
C VAL A 95 -31.02 -22.83 -3.43
N GLU A 96 -30.68 -23.27 -4.62
CA GLU A 96 -30.77 -24.65 -5.07
C GLU A 96 -29.39 -25.31 -4.95
N SER A 97 -29.31 -26.58 -4.55
CA SER A 97 -28.03 -27.29 -4.40
C SER A 97 -28.03 -28.63 -5.13
N PHE A 98 -27.01 -28.88 -5.95
CA PHE A 98 -26.76 -30.16 -6.60
C PHE A 98 -25.43 -30.74 -6.10
N ARG A 99 -25.45 -31.98 -5.59
CA ARG A 99 -24.22 -32.71 -5.25
C ARG A 99 -23.59 -33.26 -6.51
N LEU A 100 -22.31 -33.04 -6.72
CA LEU A 100 -21.57 -33.46 -7.89
C LEU A 100 -20.45 -34.41 -7.48
N VAL A 101 -20.04 -35.28 -8.39
CA VAL A 101 -18.79 -36.05 -8.26
C VAL A 101 -17.94 -35.78 -9.48
N THR A 102 -16.75 -35.22 -9.28
CA THR A 102 -15.77 -34.92 -10.32
C THR A 102 -14.62 -35.93 -10.25
N LEU A 103 -13.87 -36.06 -11.34
CA LEU A 103 -12.67 -36.88 -11.44
C LEU A 103 -11.58 -36.05 -12.10
N ASP A 104 -10.45 -35.85 -11.43
CA ASP A 104 -9.32 -35.12 -11.98
C ASP A 104 -8.52 -35.93 -13.01
N ALA A 105 -7.53 -35.29 -13.63
CA ALA A 105 -6.65 -35.89 -14.64
C ALA A 105 -5.84 -37.09 -14.09
N GLU A 106 -5.60 -37.13 -12.78
CA GLU A 106 -4.90 -38.19 -12.06
C GLU A 106 -5.83 -39.35 -11.65
N GLY A 107 -7.14 -39.23 -11.87
CA GLY A 107 -8.14 -40.25 -11.58
C GLY A 107 -8.61 -40.27 -10.11
N LYS A 108 -8.42 -39.18 -9.37
CA LYS A 108 -8.95 -38.99 -8.02
C LYS A 108 -10.32 -38.32 -8.09
N ALA A 109 -11.27 -38.92 -7.39
CA ALA A 109 -12.65 -38.43 -7.35
C ALA A 109 -12.86 -37.48 -6.18
N ALA A 110 -13.54 -36.36 -6.42
CA ALA A 110 -13.97 -35.40 -5.41
C ALA A 110 -15.51 -35.30 -5.37
N VAL A 111 -16.06 -34.94 -4.21
CA VAL A 111 -17.49 -34.63 -4.06
C VAL A 111 -17.61 -33.13 -3.89
N GLU A 112 -18.42 -32.51 -4.74
CA GLU A 112 -18.62 -31.07 -4.77
C GLU A 112 -20.11 -30.73 -4.62
N THR A 113 -20.42 -29.47 -4.31
CA THR A 113 -21.80 -28.97 -4.28
C THR A 113 -21.93 -27.73 -5.16
N LEU A 114 -22.70 -27.84 -6.24
CA LEU A 114 -23.11 -26.70 -7.05
C LEU A 114 -24.30 -26.01 -6.38
N ASN A 115 -24.08 -24.80 -5.87
CA ASN A 115 -25.13 -23.95 -5.31
C ASN A 115 -25.55 -22.89 -6.34
N ILE A 116 -26.85 -22.77 -6.59
CA ILE A 116 -27.42 -21.81 -7.54
C ILE A 116 -28.40 -20.92 -6.78
N LYS A 117 -28.08 -19.62 -6.69
CA LYS A 117 -28.94 -18.62 -6.06
C LYS A 117 -29.88 -18.00 -7.07
N VAL A 118 -31.19 -18.04 -6.80
CA VAL A 118 -32.20 -17.35 -7.59
C VAL A 118 -32.29 -15.90 -7.12
N ALA A 119 -31.50 -14.99 -7.70
CA ALA A 119 -31.45 -13.59 -7.28
C ALA A 119 -32.20 -12.66 -8.24
N THR A 120 -32.25 -11.36 -7.91
CA THR A 120 -32.67 -10.28 -8.84
C THR A 120 -31.52 -9.36 -9.26
N HIS A 121 -30.44 -9.41 -8.50
CA HIS A 121 -29.17 -8.75 -8.75
C HIS A 121 -28.09 -9.53 -7.96
N THR A 122 -26.82 -9.25 -8.22
CA THR A 122 -25.67 -9.74 -7.44
C THR A 122 -24.91 -8.53 -6.91
N ALA A 123 -24.17 -8.70 -5.81
CA ALA A 123 -23.12 -7.78 -5.38
C ALA A 123 -21.77 -8.53 -5.50
N VAL A 124 -20.73 -7.89 -6.02
CA VAL A 124 -19.43 -8.48 -6.32
C VAL A 124 -18.34 -7.60 -5.72
N ASN A 125 -17.31 -8.19 -5.12
CA ASN A 125 -16.24 -7.39 -4.54
C ASN A 125 -15.54 -6.53 -5.60
N ASP A 126 -15.29 -5.27 -5.24
CA ASP A 126 -14.61 -4.28 -6.05
C ASP A 126 -13.20 -4.04 -5.52
N PHE A 127 -12.27 -3.77 -6.43
CA PHE A 127 -10.87 -3.51 -6.12
C PHE A 127 -10.40 -2.29 -6.91
N ASN A 128 -9.57 -1.46 -6.29
CA ASN A 128 -8.95 -0.32 -6.96
C ASN A 128 -7.67 0.09 -6.22
N ASP A 129 -6.78 0.79 -6.92
CA ASP A 129 -5.49 1.16 -6.37
C ASP A 129 -5.27 2.66 -6.54
N VAL A 130 -4.62 3.28 -5.57
CA VAL A 130 -4.24 4.68 -5.61
C VAL A 130 -2.95 4.89 -4.86
N SER A 131 -2.06 5.73 -5.40
CA SER A 131 -0.83 6.11 -4.74
C SER A 131 -0.75 7.61 -4.47
N VAL A 132 -0.10 7.97 -3.37
CA VAL A 132 0.22 9.36 -3.01
C VAL A 132 1.68 9.62 -3.36
N ALA A 133 1.94 10.62 -4.20
CA ALA A 133 3.31 10.98 -4.54
C ALA A 133 3.93 11.82 -3.43
N GLU A 134 5.13 11.47 -2.97
CA GLU A 134 5.82 12.11 -1.85
C GLU A 134 7.29 12.42 -2.15
N GLN A 135 7.84 13.41 -1.43
CA GLN A 135 9.25 13.80 -1.49
C GLN A 135 9.77 14.14 -0.10
N ASN A 136 11.08 14.11 0.09
CA ASN A 136 11.67 14.49 1.38
C ASN A 136 11.16 15.85 1.86
N THR A 137 10.86 15.91 3.14
CA THR A 137 10.44 17.12 3.81
C THR A 137 11.62 18.07 3.89
N VAL A 138 11.43 19.30 3.43
CA VAL A 138 12.46 20.35 3.49
C VAL A 138 12.05 21.42 4.50
N THR A 139 12.84 21.60 5.54
CA THR A 139 12.66 22.68 6.52
C THR A 139 13.62 23.83 6.25
N THR A 140 13.14 25.06 6.31
CA THR A 140 13.98 26.26 6.20
C THR A 140 13.93 27.08 7.48
N ILE A 141 15.08 27.29 8.10
CA ILE A 141 15.28 28.15 9.26
C ILE A 141 15.76 29.50 8.73
N LYS A 142 14.93 30.54 8.82
CA LYS A 142 15.23 31.85 8.25
C LYS A 142 14.99 33.00 9.21
N TYR A 143 16.00 33.86 9.34
CA TYR A 143 15.91 35.17 9.96
C TYR A 143 16.30 36.24 8.95
N ASP A 144 15.35 37.06 8.52
CA ASP A 144 15.58 38.20 7.61
C ASP A 144 15.24 39.52 8.32
N GLU A 145 16.23 40.02 9.05
CA GLU A 145 16.16 41.26 9.83
C GLU A 145 16.70 42.41 8.96
N ARG A 146 15.79 43.08 8.26
CA ARG A 146 16.11 44.07 7.22
C ARG A 146 16.76 45.35 7.75
N ASP A 147 17.47 46.03 6.84
CA ASP A 147 18.18 47.29 7.07
C ASP A 147 17.31 48.34 7.77
N LYS A 148 17.63 48.60 9.04
CA LYS A 148 17.04 49.67 9.83
C LYS A 148 18.14 50.39 10.59
N ALA A 149 18.29 51.69 10.29
CA ALA A 149 19.27 52.58 10.90
C ALA A 149 19.24 52.48 12.44
N GLY A 150 20.24 51.81 13.04
CA GLY A 150 20.46 51.75 14.49
C GLY A 150 19.53 50.82 15.29
N ASN A 151 18.86 49.86 14.64
CA ASN A 151 17.74 49.13 15.24
C ASN A 151 18.11 47.93 16.14
N TYR A 152 19.30 47.35 15.98
CA TYR A 152 19.71 46.12 16.67
C TYR A 152 20.82 46.34 17.72
N GLY A 153 21.11 47.60 18.06
CA GLY A 153 22.22 47.92 18.98
C GLY A 153 23.54 47.33 18.51
N ASP A 154 24.39 46.93 19.46
CA ASP A 154 25.69 46.30 19.20
C ASP A 154 25.64 44.76 19.16
N SER A 155 24.47 44.15 19.39
CA SER A 155 24.31 42.69 19.51
C SER A 155 22.91 42.19 19.10
N TYR A 156 22.88 41.01 18.49
CA TYR A 156 21.68 40.27 18.09
C TYR A 156 21.82 38.81 18.53
N SER A 157 20.78 38.20 19.07
CA SER A 157 20.76 36.77 19.40
C SER A 157 19.45 36.09 18.99
N LYS A 158 19.54 34.83 18.55
CA LYS A 158 18.42 33.93 18.25
C LYS A 158 18.75 32.49 18.63
N GLU A 159 17.73 31.80 19.11
CA GLU A 159 17.78 30.37 19.35
C GLU A 159 16.95 29.63 18.30
N PHE A 160 17.44 28.48 17.84
CA PHE A 160 16.73 27.57 16.94
C PHE A 160 17.22 26.14 17.07
N GLU A 161 16.44 25.23 16.50
CA GLU A 161 16.78 23.82 16.35
C GLU A 161 17.17 23.54 14.91
N VAL A 162 18.23 22.77 14.72
CA VAL A 162 18.52 22.08 13.46
C VAL A 162 18.20 20.61 13.70
N ALA A 163 17.23 20.07 12.96
CA ALA A 163 16.85 18.66 13.07
C ALA A 163 17.98 17.73 12.59
N GLU A 164 17.91 16.46 12.94
CA GLU A 164 18.75 15.41 12.36
C GLU A 164 18.62 15.38 10.83
N HIS A 165 19.74 15.13 10.15
CA HIS A 165 19.84 15.09 8.69
C HIS A 165 21.08 14.29 8.26
N SER A 166 20.93 13.49 7.20
CA SER A 166 22.06 12.86 6.50
C SER A 166 22.68 13.81 5.46
N ALA A 167 21.84 14.63 4.82
CA ALA A 167 22.22 15.66 3.86
C ALA A 167 22.77 16.90 4.56
N ALA A 168 23.85 17.49 4.04
CA ALA A 168 24.42 18.71 4.60
C ALA A 168 23.37 19.83 4.72
N ALA A 169 23.36 20.54 5.85
CA ALA A 169 22.49 21.68 6.12
C ALA A 169 23.23 23.01 5.84
N PRO A 170 23.27 23.50 4.58
CA PRO A 170 24.06 24.67 4.23
C PRO A 170 23.50 25.93 4.87
N VAL A 171 24.41 26.73 5.42
CA VAL A 171 24.06 27.99 6.08
C VAL A 171 24.51 29.17 5.24
N THR A 172 23.68 30.20 5.17
CA THR A 172 24.09 31.54 4.74
C THR A 172 23.87 32.54 5.86
N ILE A 173 24.93 33.25 6.26
CA ILE A 173 24.92 34.29 7.29
C ILE A 173 25.39 35.60 6.68
N LYS A 174 24.57 36.64 6.80
CA LYS A 174 24.95 38.01 6.42
C LYS A 174 24.63 38.96 7.55
N ALA A 175 25.46 39.98 7.70
CA ALA A 175 25.19 41.06 8.63
C ALA A 175 25.83 42.34 8.13
N THR A 176 25.23 43.49 8.44
CA THR A 176 25.86 44.78 8.21
C THR A 176 25.86 45.60 9.49
N ALA A 177 26.88 46.42 9.66
CA ALA A 177 27.03 47.33 10.79
C ALA A 177 27.48 48.69 10.29
N SER A 178 27.07 49.76 10.99
CA SER A 178 27.48 51.12 10.69
C SER A 178 27.83 51.90 11.96
N SER A 179 28.76 52.84 11.86
CA SER A 179 29.21 53.70 12.94
C SER A 179 29.34 55.14 12.46
N ALA A 180 28.72 56.08 13.19
CA ALA A 180 28.88 57.51 12.94
C ALA A 180 30.22 58.08 13.48
N ASN A 181 30.96 57.30 14.29
CA ASN A 181 32.19 57.76 14.93
C ASN A 181 33.44 57.28 14.15
N ILE A 182 33.96 58.17 13.28
CA ILE A 182 35.01 57.86 12.30
C ILE A 182 36.38 58.44 12.64
N ALA A 183 36.47 59.42 13.56
CA ALA A 183 37.71 60.10 13.88
C ALA A 183 38.46 59.40 15.03
N LEU A 184 39.70 58.95 14.77
CA LEU A 184 40.59 58.27 15.74
C LEU A 184 40.06 56.92 16.30
N ALA A 185 38.99 56.36 15.74
CA ALA A 185 38.41 55.07 16.15
C ALA A 185 38.98 53.87 15.37
N PRO A 186 38.99 52.64 15.96
CA PRO A 186 39.28 51.40 15.23
C PRO A 186 38.23 51.14 14.14
N ASN A 187 38.48 50.18 13.25
CA ASN A 187 37.48 49.76 12.26
C ASN A 187 36.28 49.07 12.94
N VAL A 188 35.13 49.08 12.27
CA VAL A 188 33.95 48.30 12.68
C VAL A 188 34.26 46.83 12.43
N ILE A 189 34.01 46.00 13.42
CA ILE A 189 34.20 44.55 13.37
C ILE A 189 32.85 43.91 13.65
N ILE A 190 32.46 42.93 12.85
CA ILE A 190 31.30 42.06 13.09
C ILE A 190 31.82 40.67 13.45
N THR A 191 31.27 40.08 14.50
CA THR A 191 31.50 38.68 14.86
C THR A 191 30.18 37.95 14.89
N TYR A 192 30.06 36.81 14.20
CA TYR A 192 29.01 35.84 14.50
C TYR A 192 29.60 34.66 15.29
N THR A 193 28.75 34.09 16.13
CA THR A 193 28.95 32.88 16.91
C THR A 193 27.70 32.02 16.73
N LEU A 194 27.86 30.80 16.24
CA LEU A 194 26.83 29.77 16.27
C LEU A 194 27.28 28.72 17.28
N LEU A 195 26.67 28.71 18.46
CA LEU A 195 26.94 27.72 19.50
C LEU A 195 25.90 26.61 19.40
N ASN A 196 26.32 25.40 19.05
CA ASN A 196 25.54 24.20 19.28
C ASN A 196 25.54 23.92 20.79
N THR A 197 24.45 24.26 21.46
CA THR A 197 24.26 24.05 22.90
C THR A 197 24.05 22.58 23.27
N THR A 198 23.72 21.72 22.30
CA THR A 198 23.64 20.27 22.50
C THR A 198 25.03 19.64 22.58
N THR A 199 25.93 19.95 21.64
CA THR A 199 27.26 19.32 21.55
C THR A 199 28.38 20.17 22.18
N GLY A 200 28.14 21.47 22.36
CA GLY A 200 29.14 22.46 22.74
C GLY A 200 30.01 22.96 21.58
N GLU A 201 29.76 22.49 20.35
CA GLU A 201 30.48 22.95 19.16
C GLU A 201 30.19 24.42 18.86
N ASN A 202 31.19 25.15 18.36
CA ASN A 202 31.06 26.59 18.15
C ASN A 202 31.68 27.03 16.82
N PHE A 203 30.86 27.63 15.95
CA PHE A 203 31.29 28.22 14.70
C PHE A 203 31.39 29.74 14.86
N ILE A 204 32.63 30.25 14.90
CA ILE A 204 32.89 31.69 15.10
C ILE A 204 33.56 32.28 13.87
N LYS A 205 33.08 33.43 13.41
CA LYS A 205 33.80 34.24 12.43
C LYS A 205 33.73 35.72 12.74
N THR A 206 34.87 36.37 12.55
CA THR A 206 35.04 37.81 12.63
C THR A 206 35.37 38.40 11.25
N VAL A 207 34.74 39.52 10.91
CA VAL A 207 35.03 40.32 9.71
C VAL A 207 35.28 41.76 10.13
N GLU A 208 36.44 42.30 9.72
CA GLU A 208 36.79 43.71 9.90
C GLU A 208 36.41 44.50 8.64
N GLY A 209 35.69 45.60 8.83
CA GLY A 209 35.30 46.52 7.77
C GLY A 209 36.14 47.80 7.76
N THR A 210 35.49 48.90 7.43
CA THR A 210 36.06 50.25 7.50
C THR A 210 35.76 50.90 8.83
N LYS A 211 36.16 52.17 8.99
CA LYS A 211 35.78 52.98 10.16
C LYS A 211 34.28 53.31 10.21
N GLU A 212 33.61 53.32 9.07
CA GLU A 212 32.20 53.71 8.91
C GLU A 212 31.27 52.51 8.95
N SER A 213 31.69 51.36 8.41
CA SER A 213 30.82 50.21 8.24
C SER A 213 31.57 48.90 8.09
N ALA A 214 30.86 47.80 8.32
CA ALA A 214 31.32 46.45 8.02
C ALA A 214 30.18 45.63 7.40
N THR A 215 30.54 44.68 6.56
CA THR A 215 29.62 43.71 5.94
C THR A 215 30.19 42.32 6.11
N LEU A 216 29.41 41.45 6.74
CA LEU A 216 29.68 40.03 6.87
C LEU A 216 28.83 39.29 5.83
N ASN A 217 29.46 38.37 5.12
CA ASN A 217 28.79 37.41 4.24
C ASN A 217 29.57 36.10 4.31
N LYS A 218 28.96 35.08 4.90
CA LYS A 218 29.57 33.78 5.12
C LYS A 218 28.60 32.65 4.84
N SER A 219 29.18 31.51 4.51
CA SER A 219 28.46 30.26 4.38
C SER A 219 29.19 29.17 5.13
N LEU A 220 28.42 28.23 5.67
CA LEU A 220 28.88 26.95 6.18
C LEU A 220 28.34 25.88 5.24
N VAL A 221 29.15 24.86 4.97
CA VAL A 221 28.74 23.74 4.10
C VAL A 221 27.64 22.94 4.78
N ASP A 222 27.79 22.77 6.10
CA ASP A 222 26.92 21.97 6.91
C ASP A 222 26.83 22.56 8.32
N LEU A 223 25.70 22.36 8.97
CA LEU A 223 25.42 22.75 10.34
C LEU A 223 24.82 21.55 11.06
N PRO A 224 25.61 20.81 11.86
CA PRO A 224 25.17 19.57 12.49
C PRO A 224 23.89 19.75 13.30
N ALA A 225 23.13 18.68 13.48
CA ALA A 225 21.90 18.69 14.27
C ALA A 225 22.12 19.17 15.72
N GLY A 226 21.07 19.77 16.29
CA GLY A 226 21.05 20.22 17.68
C GLY A 226 20.46 21.61 17.89
N GLN A 227 20.51 22.05 19.15
CA GLN A 227 20.01 23.35 19.58
C GLN A 227 21.10 24.41 19.41
N TYR A 228 20.81 25.49 18.68
CA TYR A 228 21.76 26.56 18.42
C TYR A 228 21.36 27.88 19.07
N GLU A 229 22.37 28.60 19.55
CA GLU A 229 22.30 30.04 19.77
C GLU A 229 23.17 30.76 18.72
N LEU A 230 22.52 31.51 17.82
CA LEU A 230 23.18 32.47 16.94
C LEU A 230 23.34 33.79 17.68
N THR A 231 24.57 34.23 17.90
CA THR A 231 24.89 35.58 18.36
C THR A 231 25.67 36.33 17.28
N VAL A 232 25.24 37.55 16.95
CA VAL A 232 25.99 38.48 16.09
C VAL A 232 26.27 39.75 16.87
N THR A 233 27.53 40.19 16.92
CA THR A 233 27.96 41.37 17.67
C THR A 233 28.80 42.30 16.80
N THR A 234 28.88 43.56 17.22
CA THR A 234 29.86 44.50 16.70
C THR A 234 30.65 45.18 17.82
N ASN A 235 31.94 45.43 17.58
CA ASN A 235 32.79 46.09 18.57
C ASN A 235 32.47 47.59 18.74
N LYS A 236 31.82 48.21 17.75
CA LYS A 236 31.41 49.62 17.78
C LYS A 236 30.32 49.90 16.74
N GLY A 237 29.57 50.98 16.95
CA GLY A 237 28.44 51.29 16.07
C GLY A 237 27.29 50.32 16.32
N ASN A 238 26.36 50.27 15.38
CA ASN A 238 25.18 49.42 15.49
C ASN A 238 25.07 48.47 14.31
N LEU A 239 24.54 47.27 14.55
CA LEU A 239 24.07 46.36 13.53
C LEU A 239 22.86 47.00 12.80
N GLN A 240 22.82 46.82 11.47
CA GLN A 240 21.80 47.41 10.59
C GLN A 240 20.89 46.34 9.98
N SER A 241 21.46 45.20 9.59
CA SER A 241 20.73 44.02 9.11
C SER A 241 21.39 42.73 9.55
N ILE A 242 20.58 41.70 9.72
CA ILE A 242 20.97 40.31 9.95
C ILE A 242 20.20 39.42 8.98
N TYR A 243 20.90 38.53 8.29
CA TYR A 243 20.33 37.45 7.52
C TYR A 243 20.93 36.14 8.00
N PHE A 244 20.08 35.18 8.29
CA PHE A 244 20.46 33.80 8.50
C PHE A 244 19.48 32.93 7.74
N GLU A 245 19.99 31.95 7.01
CA GLU A 245 19.18 30.92 6.37
C GLU A 245 19.93 29.60 6.45
N SER A 246 19.23 28.55 6.88
CA SER A 246 19.66 27.17 6.76
C SER A 246 18.51 26.35 6.19
N THR A 247 18.82 25.40 5.32
CA THR A 247 17.85 24.47 4.73
C THR A 247 18.25 23.06 5.13
N VAL A 248 17.29 22.29 5.65
CA VAL A 248 17.46 20.93 6.13
C VAL A 248 16.53 20.02 5.33
N ILE A 249 17.12 19.01 4.69
CA ILE A 249 16.39 17.91 4.05
C ILE A 249 16.31 16.79 5.08
N HIS A 250 15.11 16.27 5.33
CA HIS A 250 14.89 15.19 6.29
C HIS A 250 14.89 13.85 5.54
N SER A 251 15.82 12.97 5.88
CA SER A 251 16.03 11.69 5.18
C SER A 251 14.97 10.63 5.43
N GLU A 252 14.26 10.74 6.55
CA GLU A 252 13.25 9.79 7.00
C GLU A 252 11.82 10.37 6.95
N LYS A 253 11.65 11.58 6.42
CA LYS A 253 10.35 12.25 6.45
C LYS A 253 9.97 12.71 5.08
N TYR A 254 8.78 12.31 4.65
CA TYR A 254 8.23 12.68 3.37
C TYR A 254 7.00 13.58 3.53
N THR A 255 6.76 14.40 2.52
CA THR A 255 5.59 15.26 2.43
C THR A 255 4.88 14.97 1.10
N PRO A 256 3.55 14.80 1.09
CA PRO A 256 2.78 14.65 -0.14
C PRO A 256 2.95 15.83 -1.09
N THR A 257 3.27 15.51 -2.34
CA THR A 257 3.36 16.46 -3.46
C THR A 257 2.14 16.37 -4.38
N ALA A 258 1.48 15.21 -4.45
CA ALA A 258 0.23 15.03 -5.18
C ALA A 258 -0.68 14.01 -4.49
N ILE A 259 -1.92 14.44 -4.22
CA ILE A 259 -3.00 13.59 -3.69
C ILE A 259 -4.14 13.67 -4.70
N ASN A 260 -4.33 12.60 -5.47
CA ASN A 260 -5.37 12.53 -6.50
C ASN A 260 -6.44 11.51 -6.09
N PRO A 261 -7.72 11.77 -6.38
CA PRO A 261 -8.74 10.77 -6.15
C PRO A 261 -8.66 9.64 -7.18
N VAL A 262 -9.02 8.44 -6.76
CA VAL A 262 -9.37 7.33 -7.65
C VAL A 262 -10.88 7.23 -7.79
N THR A 263 -11.36 6.77 -8.94
CA THR A 263 -12.79 6.62 -9.22
C THR A 263 -13.10 5.23 -9.71
N GLY A 264 -14.30 4.74 -9.39
CA GLY A 264 -14.84 3.50 -9.90
C GLY A 264 -16.35 3.48 -9.82
N ALA A 265 -16.96 2.31 -9.99
CA ALA A 265 -18.38 2.13 -9.83
C ALA A 265 -18.68 0.80 -9.14
N LEU A 266 -19.40 0.85 -8.03
CA LEU A 266 -19.86 -0.33 -7.30
C LEU A 266 -20.93 -1.09 -8.09
N LEU A 267 -21.81 -0.36 -8.78
CA LEU A 267 -22.96 -0.97 -9.45
C LEU A 267 -22.76 -1.20 -10.96
N GLN A 268 -21.67 -0.75 -11.58
CA GLN A 268 -21.55 -0.76 -13.05
C GLN A 268 -20.31 -1.55 -13.52
N GLY A 269 -20.49 -2.40 -14.55
CA GLY A 269 -19.39 -3.14 -15.18
C GLY A 269 -19.85 -4.45 -15.81
N ALA A 270 -19.07 -5.00 -16.75
CA ALA A 270 -19.30 -6.37 -17.23
C ALA A 270 -18.82 -7.35 -16.15
N GLY A 271 -19.73 -8.12 -15.56
CA GLY A 271 -19.41 -9.03 -14.44
C GLY A 271 -19.46 -8.38 -13.05
N ASN A 272 -19.57 -7.06 -12.97
CA ASN A 272 -19.85 -6.35 -11.71
C ASN A 272 -21.35 -6.14 -11.54
N ASP A 273 -21.89 -6.40 -10.35
CA ASP A 273 -23.23 -6.04 -9.87
C ASP A 273 -24.38 -6.11 -10.89
N GLN A 274 -24.52 -7.29 -11.50
CA GLN A 274 -25.53 -7.52 -12.54
C GLN A 274 -26.95 -7.27 -12.00
N GLY A 275 -27.84 -6.74 -12.85
CA GLY A 275 -29.24 -6.51 -12.46
C GLY A 275 -29.50 -5.18 -11.73
N THR A 276 -28.62 -4.19 -11.89
CA THR A 276 -28.72 -2.83 -11.31
C THR A 276 -30.10 -2.17 -11.34
N GLN A 277 -30.87 -2.37 -12.41
CA GLN A 277 -32.23 -1.83 -12.54
C GLN A 277 -33.19 -2.34 -11.46
N ASN A 278 -32.85 -3.47 -10.81
CA ASN A 278 -33.61 -4.05 -9.72
C ASN A 278 -33.13 -3.56 -8.35
N ILE A 279 -32.08 -2.75 -8.25
CA ILE A 279 -31.54 -2.24 -6.98
C ILE A 279 -32.34 -1.01 -6.55
N ALA A 280 -32.85 -1.04 -5.32
CA ALA A 280 -33.57 0.05 -4.70
C ALA A 280 -32.68 0.90 -3.78
N GLU A 281 -31.78 0.26 -3.03
CA GLU A 281 -30.95 0.91 -2.01
C GLU A 281 -29.52 0.39 -2.13
N LEU A 282 -28.55 1.28 -1.95
CA LEU A 282 -27.13 0.96 -1.78
C LEU A 282 -26.69 1.54 -0.45
N LYS A 283 -26.22 0.67 0.44
CA LYS A 283 -25.76 1.01 1.77
C LYS A 283 -24.26 0.78 1.88
N VAL A 284 -23.51 1.79 2.31
CA VAL A 284 -22.06 1.70 2.55
C VAL A 284 -21.80 2.11 3.99
N GLY A 285 -21.23 1.20 4.78
CA GLY A 285 -21.12 1.38 6.24
C GLY A 285 -22.49 1.62 6.90
N THR A 286 -22.69 2.82 7.44
CA THR A 286 -23.95 3.21 8.11
C THR A 286 -24.86 4.10 7.25
N GLN A 287 -24.41 4.49 6.06
CA GLN A 287 -25.11 5.44 5.18
C GLN A 287 -25.77 4.73 4.02
N THR A 288 -26.81 5.33 3.45
CA THR A 288 -27.63 4.72 2.39
C THR A 288 -28.06 5.75 1.36
N VAL A 289 -27.93 5.38 0.09
CA VAL A 289 -28.52 6.08 -1.06
C VAL A 289 -29.66 5.23 -1.65
N PHE A 290 -30.65 5.90 -2.25
CA PHE A 290 -31.81 5.25 -2.85
C PHE A 290 -31.68 5.28 -4.38
N VAL A 291 -31.16 4.18 -4.93
CA VAL A 291 -30.77 4.03 -6.35
C VAL A 291 -31.97 4.21 -7.29
N SER A 292 -33.13 3.60 -6.96
CA SER A 292 -34.31 3.61 -7.83
C SER A 292 -35.25 4.80 -7.65
N ASP A 293 -35.05 5.63 -6.61
CA ASP A 293 -35.86 6.82 -6.35
C ASP A 293 -35.00 8.09 -6.35
N PRO A 294 -34.95 8.82 -7.49
CA PRO A 294 -34.11 10.00 -7.60
C PRO A 294 -34.51 11.11 -6.60
N ASN A 295 -35.74 11.10 -6.06
CA ASN A 295 -36.21 12.14 -5.16
C ASN A 295 -36.06 11.78 -3.67
N LYS A 296 -35.52 10.60 -3.34
CA LYS A 296 -35.37 10.11 -1.96
C LYS A 296 -33.90 10.11 -1.53
N GLY A 297 -33.64 10.55 -0.30
CA GLY A 297 -32.29 10.61 0.27
C GLY A 297 -31.36 11.62 -0.39
N ALA A 298 -30.07 11.55 -0.05
CA ALA A 298 -29.03 12.41 -0.62
C ALA A 298 -28.59 11.90 -2.00
N GLU A 299 -28.06 12.80 -2.84
CA GLU A 299 -27.49 12.44 -4.15
C GLU A 299 -26.21 11.61 -4.00
N SER A 300 -25.47 11.82 -2.91
CA SER A 300 -24.28 11.07 -2.55
C SER A 300 -24.12 10.96 -1.04
N ILE A 301 -23.30 10.00 -0.61
CA ILE A 301 -22.92 9.75 0.79
C ILE A 301 -21.40 9.83 0.93
N LYS A 302 -20.92 10.25 2.11
CA LYS A 302 -19.49 10.43 2.40
C LYS A 302 -19.09 9.53 3.57
N ILE A 303 -18.13 8.64 3.37
CA ILE A 303 -17.64 7.70 4.37
C ILE A 303 -16.18 8.05 4.66
N GLU A 304 -15.87 8.33 5.94
CA GLU A 304 -14.49 8.50 6.38
C GLU A 304 -13.89 7.11 6.63
N GLY A 305 -12.81 6.80 5.94
CA GLY A 305 -11.96 5.62 6.15
C GLY A 305 -10.75 5.94 7.02
N LEU A 306 -9.86 4.97 7.17
CA LEU A 306 -8.60 5.12 7.90
C LEU A 306 -7.53 5.85 7.06
N TYR A 307 -7.49 5.57 5.76
CA TYR A 307 -6.48 6.03 4.80
C TYR A 307 -7.01 7.12 3.87
N GLY A 308 -8.31 7.45 3.95
CA GLY A 308 -8.92 8.45 3.07
C GLY A 308 -10.43 8.58 3.23
N THR A 309 -11.05 9.28 2.30
CA THR A 309 -12.49 9.51 2.26
C THR A 309 -13.10 8.91 1.00
N LEU A 310 -14.15 8.10 1.17
CA LEU A 310 -14.99 7.60 0.07
C LEU A 310 -16.24 8.48 -0.10
N ILE A 311 -16.54 8.88 -1.34
CA ILE A 311 -17.81 9.49 -1.74
C ILE A 311 -18.49 8.54 -2.72
N VAL A 312 -19.74 8.17 -2.43
CA VAL A 312 -20.54 7.26 -3.28
C VAL A 312 -21.81 7.96 -3.73
N ASP A 313 -22.03 8.01 -5.03
CA ASP A 313 -23.21 8.59 -5.66
C ASP A 313 -24.35 7.57 -5.76
N LYS A 314 -25.58 8.07 -5.93
CA LYS A 314 -26.81 7.24 -6.06
C LYS A 314 -26.74 6.17 -7.15
N ASN A 315 -26.00 6.42 -8.22
CA ASN A 315 -25.85 5.48 -9.33
C ASN A 315 -24.78 4.40 -9.08
N GLY A 316 -24.10 4.45 -7.93
CA GLY A 316 -23.03 3.53 -7.57
C GLY A 316 -21.65 3.99 -8.01
N ASP A 317 -21.52 5.11 -8.74
CA ASP A 317 -20.20 5.69 -9.02
C ASP A 317 -19.60 6.20 -7.71
N TYR A 318 -18.29 6.05 -7.56
CA TYR A 318 -17.59 6.51 -6.37
C TYR A 318 -16.29 7.24 -6.72
N SER A 319 -15.87 8.07 -5.77
CA SER A 319 -14.54 8.67 -5.73
C SER A 319 -13.94 8.48 -4.34
N TYR A 320 -12.71 8.00 -4.27
CA TYR A 320 -11.95 7.88 -3.05
C TYR A 320 -10.75 8.83 -3.10
N LEU A 321 -10.57 9.64 -2.05
CA LEU A 321 -9.44 10.55 -1.91
C LEU A 321 -8.59 10.12 -0.71
N PRO A 322 -7.32 9.70 -0.91
CA PRO A 322 -6.40 9.42 0.18
C PRO A 322 -6.19 10.64 1.09
N ASN A 323 -5.88 10.41 2.36
CA ASN A 323 -5.56 11.48 3.30
C ASN A 323 -4.12 12.01 3.15
N GLY A 324 -3.21 11.19 2.58
CA GLY A 324 -1.80 11.53 2.40
C GLY A 324 -0.96 11.48 3.68
N GLU A 325 -1.46 10.88 4.75
CA GLU A 325 -0.76 10.76 6.04
C GLU A 325 -0.52 9.30 6.44
N LYS A 326 -1.27 8.35 5.89
CA LYS A 326 -1.20 6.92 6.19
C LYS A 326 -1.47 6.11 4.93
N PHE A 327 -0.85 4.93 4.86
CA PHE A 327 -0.88 4.03 3.71
C PHE A 327 -1.22 2.61 4.17
N GLY A 328 -1.85 1.83 3.30
CA GLY A 328 -2.31 0.48 3.58
C GLY A 328 -3.59 0.11 2.82
N ILE A 329 -4.17 -1.03 3.17
CA ILE A 329 -5.40 -1.54 2.54
C ILE A 329 -6.64 -1.00 3.24
N GLU A 330 -7.49 -0.28 2.51
CA GLU A 330 -8.78 0.22 2.98
C GLU A 330 -9.91 -0.70 2.50
N THR A 331 -10.84 -1.08 3.38
CA THR A 331 -12.00 -1.92 3.01
C THR A 331 -13.31 -1.29 3.45
N PHE A 332 -14.23 -1.12 2.50
CA PHE A 332 -15.61 -0.68 2.74
C PHE A 332 -16.60 -1.79 2.42
N ALA A 333 -17.26 -2.32 3.45
CA ALA A 333 -18.40 -3.21 3.24
C ALA A 333 -19.62 -2.42 2.72
N TYR A 334 -20.25 -2.96 1.68
CA TYR A 334 -21.50 -2.43 1.15
C TYR A 334 -22.57 -3.52 0.99
N GLU A 335 -23.83 -3.08 1.02
CA GLU A 335 -25.02 -3.93 0.88
C GLU A 335 -25.97 -3.27 -0.12
N THR A 336 -26.40 -4.02 -1.12
CA THR A 336 -27.45 -3.62 -2.05
C THR A 336 -28.78 -4.26 -1.63
N THR A 337 -29.87 -3.52 -1.74
CA THR A 337 -31.23 -4.04 -1.53
C THR A 337 -32.04 -3.86 -2.79
N SER A 338 -32.61 -4.93 -3.32
CA SER A 338 -33.49 -4.89 -4.49
C SER A 338 -34.85 -4.26 -4.22
N VAL A 339 -35.59 -3.91 -5.28
CA VAL A 339 -36.98 -3.40 -5.22
C VAL A 339 -37.98 -4.38 -4.57
N ILE A 340 -37.60 -5.65 -4.43
CA ILE A 340 -38.39 -6.68 -3.72
C ILE A 340 -37.81 -7.06 -2.35
N GLY A 341 -36.76 -6.37 -1.88
CA GLY A 341 -36.19 -6.52 -0.55
C GLY A 341 -35.12 -7.62 -0.39
N ILE A 342 -34.67 -8.26 -1.48
CA ILE A 342 -33.50 -9.16 -1.46
C ILE A 342 -32.23 -8.34 -1.28
N LYS A 343 -31.31 -8.85 -0.46
CA LYS A 343 -30.05 -8.20 -0.11
C LYS A 343 -28.85 -8.99 -0.61
N GLU A 344 -27.85 -8.28 -1.13
CA GLU A 344 -26.53 -8.81 -1.46
C GLU A 344 -25.48 -7.95 -0.75
N ALA A 345 -24.32 -8.53 -0.44
CA ALA A 345 -23.24 -7.83 0.24
C ALA A 345 -21.91 -8.11 -0.45
N ALA A 346 -21.06 -7.11 -0.49
CA ALA A 346 -19.73 -7.14 -1.07
C ALA A 346 -18.83 -6.10 -0.40
N THR A 347 -17.56 -6.07 -0.80
CA THR A 347 -16.57 -5.12 -0.30
C THR A 347 -15.95 -4.33 -1.44
N LEU A 348 -15.73 -3.04 -1.22
CA LEU A 348 -14.78 -2.25 -1.98
C LEU A 348 -13.46 -2.24 -1.22
N GLU A 349 -12.44 -2.86 -1.78
CA GLU A 349 -11.05 -2.78 -1.30
C GLU A 349 -10.29 -1.74 -2.11
N ILE A 350 -9.51 -0.90 -1.43
CA ILE A 350 -8.65 0.08 -2.05
C ILE A 350 -7.23 -0.09 -1.51
N ASN A 351 -6.28 -0.40 -2.38
CA ASN A 351 -4.86 -0.36 -2.08
C ASN A 351 -4.41 1.11 -2.08
N VAL A 352 -4.00 1.65 -0.92
CA VAL A 352 -3.61 3.05 -0.75
C VAL A 352 -2.11 3.12 -0.46
N GLY A 353 -1.31 3.09 -1.53
CA GLY A 353 0.15 3.10 -1.45
C GLY A 353 0.76 4.49 -1.41
N GLN A 354 2.05 4.53 -1.14
CA GLN A 354 2.92 5.70 -1.28
C GLN A 354 3.83 5.54 -2.51
N ALA A 355 4.13 6.67 -3.15
CA ALA A 355 5.09 6.75 -4.25
C ALA A 355 6.15 7.78 -3.89
N ILE A 356 7.25 7.30 -3.31
CA ILE A 356 8.34 8.15 -2.83
C ILE A 356 9.31 8.45 -3.97
N THR A 357 9.62 9.74 -4.15
CA THR A 357 10.80 10.19 -4.88
C THR A 357 11.71 10.90 -3.87
N ALA A 358 12.77 10.21 -3.45
CA ALA A 358 13.70 10.73 -2.45
C ALA A 358 14.74 11.67 -3.08
N SER A 359 15.74 12.07 -2.30
CA SER A 359 16.73 13.09 -2.68
C SER A 359 17.94 12.47 -3.38
N GLU A 360 19.07 13.18 -3.44
CA GLU A 360 20.35 12.65 -3.96
C GLU A 360 21.30 12.29 -2.82
N HIS A 361 20.73 11.96 -1.66
CA HIS A 361 21.45 11.69 -0.43
C HIS A 361 20.93 10.39 0.18
N ALA A 362 21.71 9.81 1.10
CA ALA A 362 21.27 8.63 1.84
C ALA A 362 19.96 8.90 2.60
N ASP A 363 18.89 8.32 2.08
CA ASP A 363 17.52 8.45 2.50
C ASP A 363 16.98 7.11 3.02
N ILE A 364 15.93 7.18 3.84
CA ILE A 364 15.31 6.01 4.44
C ILE A 364 13.82 6.07 4.17
N ALA A 365 13.25 5.01 3.63
CA ALA A 365 11.82 4.83 3.47
C ALA A 365 11.35 3.58 4.23
N VAL A 366 10.07 3.59 4.61
CA VAL A 366 9.42 2.46 5.30
C VAL A 366 8.21 2.03 4.48
N SER A 367 8.16 0.75 4.18
CA SER A 367 7.05 0.10 3.48
C SER A 367 5.75 0.12 4.29
N SER A 368 4.64 -0.16 3.63
CA SER A 368 3.32 -0.27 4.22
C SER A 368 2.61 -1.56 3.79
N ALA A 369 1.36 -1.73 4.24
CA ALA A 369 0.54 -2.87 3.85
C ALA A 369 -0.02 -2.73 2.41
N ALA A 370 0.19 -1.57 1.79
CA ALA A 370 -0.20 -1.27 0.43
C ALA A 370 0.97 -1.49 -0.53
N ASP A 371 0.69 -1.55 -1.82
CA ASP A 371 1.72 -1.68 -2.85
C ASP A 371 2.39 -0.31 -3.04
N ASP A 372 3.63 -0.19 -2.58
CA ASP A 372 4.39 1.06 -2.56
C ASP A 372 5.44 1.12 -3.68
N VAL A 373 5.80 2.34 -4.08
CA VAL A 373 6.83 2.59 -5.11
C VAL A 373 7.91 3.50 -4.56
N PHE A 374 9.16 3.05 -4.65
CA PHE A 374 10.34 3.77 -4.19
C PHE A 374 11.25 4.14 -5.37
N THR A 375 11.51 5.43 -5.53
CA THR A 375 12.60 5.98 -6.35
C THR A 375 13.50 6.76 -5.39
N MET A 376 14.58 6.14 -4.94
CA MET A 376 15.39 6.64 -3.82
C MET A 376 16.51 7.58 -4.25
N GLY A 377 16.85 7.62 -5.53
CA GLY A 377 17.79 8.57 -6.10
C GLY A 377 19.25 8.10 -6.03
N ASP A 378 20.16 9.07 -5.88
CA ASP A 378 21.57 8.76 -5.62
C ASP A 378 21.76 8.68 -4.09
N GLY A 379 22.57 7.77 -3.58
CA GLY A 379 22.72 7.66 -2.14
C GLY A 379 23.12 6.27 -1.71
N ALA A 380 23.31 6.06 -0.41
CA ALA A 380 23.27 4.71 0.15
C ALA A 380 21.94 4.62 0.87
N ASP A 381 20.90 4.28 0.13
CA ASP A 381 19.52 4.41 0.58
C ASP A 381 19.03 3.14 1.27
N THR A 382 18.05 3.28 2.14
CA THR A 382 17.45 2.13 2.84
C THR A 382 15.94 2.10 2.64
N VAL A 383 15.41 0.97 2.17
CA VAL A 383 13.98 0.67 2.27
C VAL A 383 13.78 -0.40 3.34
N SER A 384 13.05 -0.03 4.39
CA SER A 384 12.76 -0.90 5.53
C SER A 384 11.38 -1.55 5.40
N PHE A 385 11.33 -2.83 5.76
CA PHE A 385 10.10 -3.61 5.83
C PHE A 385 9.87 -4.06 7.28
N GLU A 386 8.64 -3.86 7.75
CA GLU A 386 8.24 -4.20 9.12
C GLU A 386 7.27 -5.37 9.11
N ASN A 387 7.14 -6.08 10.23
CA ASN A 387 6.02 -6.99 10.42
C ASN A 387 4.72 -6.22 10.73
N LEU A 388 3.91 -5.99 9.70
CA LEU A 388 2.61 -5.32 9.82
C LEU A 388 1.50 -6.26 10.28
N GLY A 389 1.76 -7.56 10.26
CA GLY A 389 0.88 -8.62 10.73
C GLY A 389 1.08 -9.00 12.19
N GLY A 390 0.73 -10.25 12.48
CA GLY A 390 0.91 -10.90 13.77
C GLY A 390 2.19 -11.73 13.88
N LEU A 391 2.51 -12.20 15.10
CA LEU A 391 3.63 -13.12 15.36
C LEU A 391 3.42 -14.54 14.81
N LEU A 392 2.22 -14.85 14.32
CA LEU A 392 1.82 -16.17 13.83
C LEU A 392 1.49 -16.16 12.34
N GLU A 393 1.52 -14.99 11.71
CA GLU A 393 1.29 -14.82 10.29
C GLU A 393 2.64 -15.02 9.58
N GLY A 394 2.73 -16.06 8.74
CA GLY A 394 3.91 -16.37 7.94
C GLY A 394 4.10 -15.41 6.77
N GLY A 395 4.86 -15.82 5.75
CA GLY A 395 4.96 -15.07 4.50
C GLY A 395 5.68 -13.73 4.63
N ASN A 396 5.14 -12.67 4.02
CA ASN A 396 5.79 -11.35 3.91
C ASN A 396 5.44 -10.37 5.03
N GLY A 397 4.73 -10.82 6.08
CA GLY A 397 4.33 -9.97 7.21
C GLY A 397 3.21 -8.97 6.91
N ASN A 398 2.36 -9.23 5.91
CA ASN A 398 1.30 -8.35 5.41
C ASN A 398 1.80 -7.03 4.82
N ASN A 399 3.02 -6.99 4.28
CA ASN A 399 3.45 -5.89 3.43
C ASN A 399 2.79 -6.02 2.05
N GLY A 400 2.67 -4.90 1.32
CA GLY A 400 2.27 -4.94 -0.08
C GLY A 400 3.33 -5.57 -0.97
N LEU A 401 3.01 -5.69 -2.27
CA LEU A 401 4.01 -5.97 -3.28
C LEU A 401 4.63 -4.65 -3.74
N ASP A 402 5.78 -4.32 -3.16
CA ASP A 402 6.44 -3.05 -3.42
C ASP A 402 7.33 -3.09 -4.67
N GLU A 403 7.69 -1.92 -5.16
CA GLU A 403 8.66 -1.74 -6.25
C GLU A 403 9.74 -0.72 -5.87
N TRP A 404 11.01 -1.13 -5.90
CA TRP A 404 12.15 -0.21 -5.84
C TRP A 404 12.72 -0.03 -7.25
N THR A 405 12.48 1.16 -7.80
CA THR A 405 12.65 1.48 -9.22
C THR A 405 14.07 1.76 -9.66
N ASP A 406 14.96 2.11 -8.73
CA ASP A 406 16.33 2.59 -8.99
C ASP A 406 17.38 2.01 -8.03
N TYR A 407 17.08 0.86 -7.41
CA TYR A 407 18.01 0.15 -6.53
C TYR A 407 19.39 -0.07 -7.18
N ASP A 408 20.45 0.34 -6.49
CA ASP A 408 21.83 0.18 -6.94
C ASP A 408 22.75 -0.20 -5.75
N SER A 409 23.07 -1.49 -5.64
CA SER A 409 23.96 -2.00 -4.59
C SER A 409 25.37 -1.38 -4.63
N SER A 410 25.77 -0.79 -5.77
CA SER A 410 27.08 -0.13 -5.92
C SER A 410 27.14 1.23 -5.24
N GLN A 411 25.99 1.86 -5.01
CA GLN A 411 25.89 3.09 -4.22
C GLN A 411 25.76 2.82 -2.72
N GLY A 412 25.38 1.59 -2.37
CA GLY A 412 25.24 1.12 -1.01
C GLY A 412 23.80 0.97 -0.56
N ASP A 413 22.86 0.85 -1.50
CA ASP A 413 21.45 0.66 -1.21
C ASP A 413 21.18 -0.64 -0.46
N VAL A 414 20.31 -0.57 0.53
CA VAL A 414 20.01 -1.63 1.49
C VAL A 414 18.52 -1.89 1.55
N ILE A 415 18.14 -3.16 1.50
CA ILE A 415 16.84 -3.62 1.98
C ILE A 415 16.98 -4.01 3.46
N ASP A 416 16.28 -3.32 4.35
CA ASP A 416 16.29 -3.64 5.77
C ASP A 416 15.08 -4.52 6.13
N LEU A 417 15.36 -5.75 6.54
CA LEU A 417 14.36 -6.74 6.97
C LEU A 417 14.44 -7.02 8.48
N THR A 418 15.17 -6.20 9.23
CA THR A 418 15.43 -6.42 10.65
C THR A 418 14.14 -6.44 11.48
N GLU A 419 13.19 -5.56 11.16
CA GLU A 419 11.90 -5.52 11.84
C GLU A 419 10.84 -6.43 11.21
N LEU A 420 11.11 -6.95 10.00
CA LEU A 420 10.29 -7.96 9.36
C LEU A 420 10.54 -9.33 9.97
N LEU A 421 11.80 -9.79 9.96
CA LEU A 421 12.15 -11.17 10.30
C LEU A 421 12.10 -11.43 11.82
N ASP A 422 12.03 -12.70 12.20
CA ASP A 422 11.84 -13.11 13.60
C ASP A 422 13.13 -13.13 14.46
N GLY A 423 14.29 -12.89 13.84
CA GLY A 423 15.60 -12.88 14.49
C GLY A 423 16.26 -14.25 14.63
N GLU A 424 15.64 -15.34 14.18
CA GLU A 424 16.18 -16.71 14.25
C GLU A 424 16.93 -17.13 12.97
N GLN A 425 17.16 -16.19 12.06
CA GLN A 425 17.93 -16.40 10.84
C GLN A 425 19.41 -16.63 11.18
N THR A 426 20.10 -17.39 10.34
CA THR A 426 21.52 -17.73 10.36
C THR A 426 21.99 -17.91 8.92
N GLU A 427 23.31 -17.95 8.67
CA GLU A 427 23.86 -18.24 7.33
C GLU A 427 23.35 -19.57 6.72
N VAL A 428 22.88 -20.51 7.55
CA VAL A 428 22.56 -21.87 7.13
C VAL A 428 21.08 -22.06 6.82
N ASN A 429 20.19 -21.22 7.36
CA ASN A 429 18.74 -21.35 7.20
C ASN A 429 18.09 -20.19 6.43
N LEU A 430 18.89 -19.24 5.91
CA LEU A 430 18.36 -18.08 5.19
C LEU A 430 17.53 -18.46 3.97
N ASP A 431 17.82 -19.59 3.33
CA ASP A 431 17.05 -20.14 2.21
C ASP A 431 15.65 -20.64 2.60
N GLY A 432 15.40 -20.85 3.89
CA GLY A 432 14.07 -21.07 4.44
C GLY A 432 13.28 -19.78 4.65
N TYR A 433 13.94 -18.61 4.68
CA TYR A 433 13.29 -17.31 4.92
C TYR A 433 13.18 -16.45 3.68
N LEU A 434 14.21 -16.43 2.83
CA LEU A 434 14.30 -15.53 1.70
C LEU A 434 14.51 -16.31 0.41
N LYS A 435 13.79 -15.89 -0.63
CA LYS A 435 13.91 -16.48 -1.95
C LYS A 435 13.76 -15.39 -2.99
N TYR A 436 14.62 -15.40 -4.00
CA TYR A 436 14.41 -14.57 -5.19
C TYR A 436 13.90 -15.44 -6.33
N ALA A 437 12.70 -15.15 -6.82
CA ALA A 437 12.09 -15.86 -7.94
C ALA A 437 11.20 -14.92 -8.74
N ASP A 438 11.11 -15.16 -10.04
CA ASP A 438 10.22 -14.42 -10.94
C ASP A 438 10.41 -12.89 -10.91
N GLY A 439 11.64 -12.44 -10.61
CA GLY A 439 11.99 -11.00 -10.53
C GLY A 439 11.64 -10.34 -9.20
N LYS A 440 11.35 -11.13 -8.16
CA LYS A 440 10.87 -10.64 -6.87
C LYS A 440 11.64 -11.25 -5.71
N LEU A 441 11.92 -10.43 -4.70
CA LEU A 441 12.25 -10.90 -3.37
C LEU A 441 10.97 -11.42 -2.72
N GLN A 442 11.01 -12.66 -2.28
CA GLN A 442 9.94 -13.37 -1.58
C GLN A 442 10.40 -13.74 -0.17
N VAL A 443 9.46 -13.74 0.78
CA VAL A 443 9.74 -14.01 2.19
C VAL A 443 8.81 -15.11 2.73
N ASP A 444 9.39 -16.01 3.52
CA ASP A 444 8.69 -16.92 4.44
C ASP A 444 9.24 -16.66 5.85
N ARG A 445 8.56 -15.80 6.59
CA ARG A 445 9.00 -15.40 7.94
C ARG A 445 9.06 -16.53 8.95
N ASN A 446 8.48 -17.70 8.69
CA ASN A 446 8.53 -18.85 9.60
C ASN A 446 9.78 -19.72 9.37
N GLY A 447 10.56 -19.45 8.31
CA GLY A 447 11.77 -20.20 7.99
C GLY A 447 11.51 -21.62 7.47
N GLY A 448 10.29 -21.92 7.02
CA GLY A 448 9.87 -23.24 6.57
C GLY A 448 10.36 -23.58 5.15
N GLY A 449 10.45 -22.56 4.30
CA GLY A 449 10.84 -22.66 2.90
C GLY A 449 9.72 -23.16 1.98
N ASP A 450 8.47 -23.17 2.45
CA ASP A 450 7.30 -23.65 1.71
C ASP A 450 6.15 -22.63 1.61
N GLU A 451 6.20 -21.52 2.36
CA GLU A 451 5.16 -20.48 2.42
C GLU A 451 5.69 -19.10 1.98
N PHE A 452 6.39 -19.04 0.84
CA PHE A 452 6.92 -17.79 0.30
C PHE A 452 5.83 -16.86 -0.26
N GLU A 453 5.86 -15.60 0.14
CA GLU A 453 5.04 -14.52 -0.39
C GLU A 453 5.90 -13.42 -1.00
N ASP A 454 5.40 -12.75 -2.04
CA ASP A 454 6.12 -11.67 -2.71
C ASP A 454 6.24 -10.45 -1.79
N LEU A 455 7.42 -9.82 -1.74
CA LEU A 455 7.68 -8.62 -0.93
C LEU A 455 8.05 -7.42 -1.81
N LEU A 456 9.04 -7.60 -2.69
CA LEU A 456 9.63 -6.47 -3.42
C LEU A 456 10.06 -6.87 -4.83
N VAL A 457 9.67 -6.06 -5.79
CA VAL A 457 10.25 -5.99 -7.14
C VAL A 457 11.43 -5.01 -7.10
N VAL A 458 12.58 -5.46 -7.58
CA VAL A 458 13.77 -4.60 -7.74
C VAL A 458 14.00 -4.38 -9.23
N ALA A 459 13.80 -3.15 -9.70
CA ALA A 459 13.66 -2.85 -11.12
C ALA A 459 14.99 -2.49 -11.82
N ASP A 460 15.97 -3.39 -11.85
CA ASP A 460 16.99 -3.44 -12.93
C ASP A 460 17.70 -4.80 -12.90
N ALA A 461 17.69 -5.52 -14.03
CA ALA A 461 18.35 -6.82 -14.15
C ALA A 461 19.89 -6.70 -14.31
N ALA A 462 20.43 -5.49 -14.23
CA ALA A 462 21.87 -5.23 -14.24
C ALA A 462 22.53 -5.52 -12.90
N ASP A 463 21.79 -5.41 -11.79
CA ASP A 463 22.28 -5.77 -10.46
C ASP A 463 21.97 -7.24 -10.17
N THR A 464 23.01 -8.07 -10.12
CA THR A 464 22.87 -9.51 -9.83
C THR A 464 22.82 -9.81 -8.34
N SER A 465 22.85 -8.76 -7.51
CA SER A 465 22.95 -8.84 -6.06
C SER A 465 22.01 -7.86 -5.39
N VAL A 466 21.40 -8.30 -4.30
CA VAL A 466 20.68 -7.43 -3.37
C VAL A 466 21.42 -7.43 -2.05
N LEU A 467 21.64 -6.26 -1.47
CA LEU A 467 22.15 -6.08 -0.13
C LEU A 467 20.97 -6.06 0.85
N ILE A 468 20.99 -7.02 1.77
CA ILE A 468 19.93 -7.21 2.76
C ILE A 468 20.54 -7.15 4.16
N ILE A 469 19.89 -6.45 5.08
CA ILE A 469 20.20 -6.50 6.51
C ILE A 469 19.10 -7.27 7.25
N TRP A 470 19.53 -8.17 8.13
CA TRP A 470 18.66 -8.95 9.01
C TRP A 470 19.38 -9.21 10.34
N GLY A 471 18.95 -8.57 11.43
CA GLY A 471 19.46 -8.79 12.80
C GLY A 471 19.92 -7.53 13.55
N ASP A 472 20.36 -7.69 14.80
CA ASP A 472 20.68 -6.58 15.70
C ASP A 472 21.99 -5.85 15.31
N ILE A 473 21.90 -4.54 15.09
CA ILE A 473 22.99 -3.65 14.63
C ILE A 473 24.17 -3.61 15.62
N GLU A 474 24.00 -4.04 16.88
CA GLU A 474 25.08 -4.03 17.88
C GLU A 474 26.02 -5.26 17.88
N ASP A 475 25.78 -6.31 17.07
CA ASP A 475 26.71 -7.46 16.96
C ASP A 475 27.60 -7.38 15.70
N PRO A 476 28.90 -7.02 15.84
CA PRO A 476 29.82 -6.84 14.71
C PRO A 476 30.21 -8.13 13.98
N LEU A 477 29.75 -9.31 14.45
CA LEU A 477 29.89 -10.59 13.73
C LEU A 477 28.64 -10.97 12.91
N TYR A 478 27.54 -10.22 13.04
CA TYR A 478 26.32 -10.36 12.21
C TYR A 478 26.24 -9.31 11.08
N ASN A 479 26.92 -8.17 11.26
CA ASN A 479 26.78 -6.95 10.48
C ASN A 479 27.50 -6.85 9.12
N LEU A 480 27.91 -7.95 8.51
CA LEU A 480 28.33 -7.92 7.11
C LEU A 480 28.24 -9.29 6.45
N LEU A 481 27.11 -9.96 6.62
CA LEU A 481 26.63 -10.74 5.49
C LEU A 481 26.01 -9.73 4.53
N THR A 482 26.83 -9.15 3.66
CA THR A 482 26.40 -8.98 2.28
C THR A 482 26.05 -10.39 1.82
N SER A 483 24.87 -10.90 2.18
CA SER A 483 24.31 -12.02 1.46
C SER A 483 23.99 -11.39 0.12
N GLU A 484 24.97 -11.38 -0.80
CA GLU A 484 24.65 -11.37 -2.21
C GLU A 484 23.73 -12.57 -2.38
N LEU A 485 22.43 -12.36 -2.25
CA LEU A 485 21.47 -13.31 -2.74
C LEU A 485 21.68 -13.23 -4.24
N LEU A 486 22.43 -14.20 -4.78
CA LEU A 486 22.68 -14.26 -6.21
C LEU A 486 21.33 -14.36 -6.90
N ILE A 487 20.94 -13.26 -7.53
CA ILE A 487 19.78 -13.19 -8.40
C ILE A 487 20.18 -13.88 -9.71
N GLY A 488 20.14 -15.21 -9.73
CA GLY A 488 20.26 -16.05 -10.94
C GLY A 488 21.56 -15.95 -11.73
#